data_AF-A0A2D9E8Q8-F1
#
_entry.id   AF-A0A2D9E8Q8-F1
#
_cell.length_a   1.000
_cell.length_b   1.000
_cell.length_c   1.000
_cell.angle_alpha   90.00
_cell.angle_beta   90.00
_cell.angle_gamma   90.00
#
_symmetry.space_group_name_H-M   'P 1'
#
loop_
_entity.id
_entity.type
_entity.pdbx_description
1 polymer ?
#
loop_
_entity_poly.entity_id
_entity_poly.type
_entity_poly.pdbx_seq_one_letter_code
_entity_poly.pdbx_strand_id
1 'polypeptide(L)'
;MKERGVIRFAVLVFWTFFWGLSVVDKIIPDVHYLWVGKDFFALFIKFFASLGFADSIFATIALAGISALEVLNFVFYLFAIYNFFKGDYLLVKKWFFRAVFSSMTLFALFSIGDQVFGDRFQLLEHGLFWLVLIASWVVFKYGLGERDFSIGWSKDLKLAIAIGLIITLGASFSIRDFSKTTFSNVDSPVSWIQVEGVEGLYKFDFPFLADKLVWEKTINTFKEENQDLKINYIYTGPGELNSKKKTHMLLYVFTEKK
;
A
#
# COMPACT_ATOMS: atom_id res chain seq x y z
N MET A 1 -39.90 -5.56 -4.62
CA MET A 1 -39.29 -4.61 -5.60
C MET A 1 -38.58 -3.42 -4.93
N LYS A 2 -39.14 -2.80 -3.88
CA LYS A 2 -38.52 -1.66 -3.17
C LYS A 2 -37.20 -2.02 -2.47
N GLU A 3 -37.13 -3.15 -1.76
CA GLU A 3 -35.92 -3.62 -1.07
C GLU A 3 -34.71 -3.78 -2.01
N ARG A 4 -34.96 -4.20 -3.25
CA ARG A 4 -33.91 -4.37 -4.27
C ARG A 4 -33.30 -3.04 -4.69
N GLY A 5 -34.13 -2.01 -4.83
CA GLY A 5 -33.69 -0.66 -5.08
C GLY A 5 -32.88 -0.12 -3.91
N VAL A 6 -33.34 -0.34 -2.68
CA VAL A 6 -32.66 0.12 -1.45
C VAL A 6 -31.27 -0.50 -1.32
N ILE A 7 -31.13 -1.81 -1.51
CA ILE A 7 -29.82 -2.49 -1.41
C ILE A 7 -28.86 -1.98 -2.50
N ARG A 8 -29.33 -1.87 -3.75
CA ARG A 8 -28.51 -1.32 -4.85
C ARG A 8 -28.07 0.11 -4.57
N PHE A 9 -28.98 0.93 -4.06
CA PHE A 9 -28.68 2.30 -3.67
C PHE A 9 -27.66 2.35 -2.53
N ALA A 10 -27.83 1.54 -1.49
CA ALA A 10 -26.90 1.45 -0.37
C ALA A 10 -25.49 1.07 -0.83
N VAL A 11 -25.36 0.10 -1.74
CA VAL A 11 -24.06 -0.27 -2.35
C VAL A 11 -23.44 0.92 -3.09
N LEU A 12 -24.21 1.63 -3.91
CA LEU A 12 -23.69 2.78 -4.64
C LEU A 12 -23.27 3.91 -3.70
N VAL A 13 -24.08 4.21 -2.69
CA VAL A 13 -23.79 5.24 -1.67
C VAL A 13 -22.54 4.88 -0.91
N PHE A 14 -22.43 3.66 -0.38
CA PHE A 14 -21.26 3.20 0.36
C PHE A 14 -19.96 3.43 -0.42
N TRP A 15 -19.89 2.95 -1.67
CA TRP A 15 -18.67 3.10 -2.47
C TRP A 15 -18.43 4.53 -2.94
N THR A 16 -19.48 5.32 -3.17
CA THR A 16 -19.33 6.74 -3.49
C THR A 16 -18.72 7.50 -2.32
N PHE A 17 -19.19 7.25 -1.09
CA PHE A 17 -18.63 7.86 0.11
C PHE A 17 -17.21 7.38 0.37
N PHE A 18 -16.93 6.08 0.20
CA PHE A 18 -15.58 5.55 0.35
C PHE A 18 -14.56 6.29 -0.54
N TRP A 19 -14.83 6.37 -1.85
CA TRP A 19 -13.92 7.05 -2.78
C TRP A 19 -13.95 8.56 -2.63
N GLY A 20 -15.11 9.15 -2.30
CA GLY A 20 -15.22 10.58 -2.04
C GLY A 20 -14.38 11.02 -0.84
N LEU A 21 -14.45 10.25 0.26
CA LEU A 21 -13.62 10.50 1.44
C LEU A 21 -12.14 10.28 1.15
N SER A 22 -11.78 9.25 0.37
CA SER A 22 -10.39 9.03 -0.07
C SER A 22 -9.82 10.21 -0.88
N VAL A 23 -10.63 10.80 -1.75
CA VAL A 23 -10.26 12.01 -2.50
C VAL A 23 -10.13 13.22 -1.58
N VAL A 24 -11.09 13.41 -0.67
CA VAL A 24 -11.04 14.50 0.32
C VAL A 24 -9.78 14.41 1.19
N ASP A 25 -9.40 13.21 1.61
CA ASP A 25 -8.21 12.97 2.43
C ASP A 25 -6.90 13.41 1.73
N LYS A 26 -6.87 13.38 0.40
CA LYS A 26 -5.71 13.81 -0.39
C LYS A 26 -5.72 15.30 -0.72
N ILE A 27 -6.89 15.93 -0.74
CA ILE A 27 -7.04 17.37 -0.96
C ILE A 27 -6.82 18.14 0.34
N ILE A 28 -7.20 17.54 1.47
CA ILE A 28 -7.12 18.12 2.81
C ILE A 28 -6.14 17.27 3.65
N PRO A 29 -4.82 17.40 3.43
CA PRO A 29 -3.82 16.57 4.11
C PRO A 29 -3.56 16.98 5.57
N ASP A 30 -4.08 18.13 6.00
CA ASP A 30 -3.80 18.75 7.30
C ASP A 30 -4.88 18.48 8.36
N VAL A 31 -4.52 18.79 9.61
CA VAL A 31 -5.43 18.72 10.75
C VAL A 31 -6.34 19.95 10.77
N HIS A 32 -7.63 19.69 10.63
CA HIS A 32 -8.71 20.64 10.78
C HIS A 32 -9.66 20.22 11.91
N TYR A 33 -10.56 21.13 12.30
CA TYR A 33 -11.48 20.93 13.42
C TYR A 33 -12.32 19.64 13.38
N LEU A 34 -12.66 19.14 12.18
CA LEU A 34 -13.46 17.91 11.98
C LEU A 34 -12.80 16.88 11.06
N TRP A 35 -11.53 17.09 10.69
CA TRP A 35 -10.83 16.25 9.72
C TRP A 35 -9.36 16.15 10.10
N VAL A 36 -8.84 14.94 10.24
CA VAL A 36 -7.42 14.70 10.48
C VAL A 36 -6.89 14.02 9.22
N GLY A 37 -6.38 14.84 8.30
CA GLY A 37 -5.82 14.35 7.05
C GLY A 37 -4.54 13.56 7.29
N LYS A 38 -4.23 12.65 6.35
CA LYS A 38 -2.93 12.00 6.29
C LYS A 38 -2.05 12.71 5.26
N ASP A 39 -0.84 13.09 5.66
CA ASP A 39 0.17 13.56 4.70
C ASP A 39 0.70 12.39 3.85
N PHE A 40 -0.01 12.12 2.76
CA PHE A 40 0.37 11.09 1.78
C PHE A 40 1.66 11.44 1.04
N PHE A 41 2.00 12.72 0.88
CA PHE A 41 3.23 13.10 0.20
C PHE A 41 4.46 12.71 1.03
N ALA A 42 4.47 13.07 2.32
CA ALA A 42 5.52 12.63 3.23
C ALA A 42 5.57 11.10 3.36
N LEU A 43 4.41 10.42 3.32
CA LEU A 43 4.36 8.96 3.33
C LEU A 43 5.03 8.37 2.07
N PHE A 44 4.69 8.87 0.89
CA PHE A 44 5.25 8.38 -0.37
C PHE A 44 6.75 8.65 -0.48
N ILE A 45 7.22 9.82 -0.02
CA ILE A 45 8.67 10.09 0.07
C ILE A 45 9.34 9.02 0.95
N LYS A 46 8.77 8.70 2.11
CA LYS A 46 9.32 7.67 3.01
C LYS A 46 9.35 6.28 2.35
N PHE A 47 8.31 5.94 1.60
CA PHE A 47 8.23 4.66 0.87
C PHE A 47 9.26 4.56 -0.26
N PHE A 48 9.36 5.55 -1.14
CA PHE A 48 10.34 5.52 -2.23
C PHE A 48 11.79 5.62 -1.72
N ALA A 49 12.04 6.42 -0.67
CA ALA A 49 13.34 6.47 -0.03
C ALA A 49 13.76 5.10 0.55
N SER A 50 12.81 4.30 1.07
CA SER A 50 13.10 2.96 1.59
C SER A 50 13.52 1.96 0.50
N LEU A 51 13.23 2.25 -0.77
CA LEU A 51 13.66 1.47 -1.93
C LEU A 51 14.96 2.02 -2.55
N GLY A 52 15.58 3.03 -1.94
CA GLY A 52 16.77 3.71 -2.47
C GLY A 52 16.47 4.84 -3.47
N PHE A 53 15.20 5.14 -3.75
CA PHE A 53 14.80 6.25 -4.61
C PHE A 53 14.63 7.52 -3.76
N ALA A 54 15.72 8.27 -3.58
CA ALA A 54 15.70 9.51 -2.79
C ALA A 54 15.08 10.72 -3.51
N ASP A 55 14.93 10.66 -4.84
CA ASP A 55 14.33 11.75 -5.60
C ASP A 55 12.81 11.82 -5.38
N SER A 56 12.35 12.98 -4.91
CA SER A 56 10.93 13.29 -4.67
C SER A 56 10.05 13.17 -5.92
N ILE A 57 10.63 13.16 -7.12
CA ILE A 57 9.86 13.04 -8.37
C ILE A 57 9.12 11.71 -8.47
N PHE A 58 9.70 10.61 -7.96
CA PHE A 58 9.04 9.30 -7.96
C PHE A 58 7.81 9.30 -7.06
N ALA A 59 7.94 9.84 -5.85
CA ALA A 59 6.83 10.01 -4.92
C ALA A 59 5.73 10.91 -5.49
N THR A 60 6.11 12.00 -6.16
CA THR A 60 5.18 12.95 -6.78
C THR A 60 4.37 12.31 -7.91
N ILE A 61 5.05 11.63 -8.85
CA ILE A 61 4.40 10.97 -9.99
C ILE A 61 3.47 9.85 -9.50
N ALA A 62 3.93 9.03 -8.56
CA ALA A 62 3.12 7.94 -8.02
C ALA A 62 1.87 8.47 -7.28
N LEU A 63 2.03 9.48 -6.43
CA LEU A 63 0.92 10.10 -5.71
C LEU A 63 -0.07 10.76 -6.67
N ALA A 64 0.41 11.52 -7.67
CA ALA A 64 -0.45 12.14 -8.67
C ALA A 64 -1.23 11.10 -9.48
N GLY A 65 -0.56 10.02 -9.92
CA GLY A 65 -1.18 8.93 -10.68
C GLY A 65 -2.27 8.22 -9.87
N ILE A 66 -1.99 7.86 -8.63
CA ILE A 66 -2.97 7.23 -7.73
C ILE A 66 -4.14 8.18 -7.47
N SER A 67 -3.87 9.44 -7.13
CA SER A 67 -4.90 10.44 -6.85
C SER A 67 -5.84 10.64 -8.05
N ALA A 68 -5.28 10.70 -9.27
CA ALA A 68 -6.08 10.81 -10.49
C ALA A 68 -6.99 9.59 -10.70
N LEU A 69 -6.50 8.38 -10.44
CA LEU A 69 -7.29 7.16 -10.53
C LEU A 69 -8.41 7.14 -9.47
N GLU A 70 -8.16 7.64 -8.26
CA GLU A 70 -9.18 7.72 -7.21
C GLU A 70 -10.30 8.70 -7.55
N VAL A 71 -9.94 9.88 -8.06
CA VAL A 71 -10.91 10.88 -8.55
C VAL A 71 -11.76 10.29 -9.68
N LEU A 72 -11.13 9.60 -10.64
CA LEU A 72 -11.83 8.94 -11.73
C LEU A 72 -12.80 7.86 -11.21
N ASN A 73 -12.39 7.09 -10.20
CA ASN A 73 -13.25 6.12 -9.52
C ASN A 73 -14.47 6.78 -8.88
N PHE A 74 -14.24 7.85 -8.11
CA PHE A 74 -15.29 8.62 -7.47
C PHE A 74 -16.30 9.15 -8.49
N VAL A 75 -15.82 9.70 -9.60
CA VAL A 75 -16.68 10.20 -10.70
C VAL A 75 -17.52 9.08 -11.32
N PHE A 76 -16.97 7.87 -11.50
CA PHE A 76 -17.76 6.74 -12.00
C PHE A 76 -18.88 6.32 -11.05
N TYR A 77 -18.62 6.32 -9.74
CA TYR A 77 -19.67 6.06 -8.74
C TYR A 77 -20.73 7.18 -8.69
N LEU A 78 -20.30 8.45 -8.80
CA LEU A 78 -21.23 9.59 -8.91
C LEU A 78 -22.14 9.45 -10.13
N PHE A 79 -21.59 9.11 -11.30
CA PHE A 79 -22.42 8.88 -12.49
C PHE A 79 -23.35 7.68 -12.31
N ALA A 80 -22.92 6.61 -11.63
CA ALA A 80 -23.80 5.49 -11.33
C ALA A 80 -24.97 5.91 -10.42
N ILE A 81 -24.73 6.70 -9.37
CA ILE A 81 -25.78 7.25 -8.51
C ILE A 81 -26.70 8.20 -9.28
N TYR A 82 -26.15 9.11 -10.07
CA TYR A 82 -26.94 10.07 -10.83
C TYR A 82 -27.91 9.38 -11.81
N ASN A 83 -27.42 8.37 -12.54
CA ASN A 83 -28.27 7.59 -13.43
C ASN A 83 -29.26 6.69 -12.66
N PHE A 84 -28.93 6.29 -11.43
CA PHE A 84 -29.84 5.53 -10.57
C PHE A 84 -31.05 6.37 -10.19
N PHE A 85 -30.86 7.64 -9.84
CA PHE A 85 -31.96 8.58 -9.59
C PHE A 85 -32.77 8.89 -10.86
N LYS A 86 -32.14 8.89 -12.04
CA LYS A 86 -32.84 9.04 -13.33
C LYS A 86 -33.61 7.79 -13.78
N GLY A 87 -33.41 6.65 -13.13
CA GLY A 87 -34.04 5.38 -13.51
C GLY A 87 -33.43 4.72 -14.76
N ASP A 88 -32.29 5.20 -15.28
CA ASP A 88 -31.62 4.57 -16.43
C ASP A 88 -30.74 3.39 -15.98
N TYR A 89 -31.37 2.24 -15.80
CA TYR A 89 -30.71 1.04 -15.29
C TYR A 89 -29.59 0.50 -16.20
N LEU A 90 -29.60 0.81 -17.49
CA LEU A 90 -28.56 0.36 -18.42
C LEU A 90 -27.29 1.19 -18.21
N LEU A 91 -27.42 2.51 -18.11
CA LEU A 91 -26.29 3.39 -17.78
C LEU A 91 -25.77 3.17 -16.36
N VAL A 92 -26.65 2.92 -15.39
CA VAL A 92 -26.24 2.56 -14.02
C VAL A 92 -25.31 1.36 -14.02
N LYS A 93 -25.71 0.26 -14.67
CA LYS A 93 -24.89 -0.97 -14.73
C LYS A 93 -23.54 -0.71 -15.40
N LYS A 94 -23.53 0.10 -16.46
CA LYS A 94 -22.31 0.44 -17.22
C LYS A 94 -21.33 1.25 -16.37
N TRP A 95 -21.79 2.32 -15.73
CA TRP A 95 -20.95 3.18 -14.88
C TRP A 95 -20.51 2.45 -13.61
N PHE A 96 -21.40 1.70 -12.97
CA PHE A 96 -21.05 0.90 -11.80
C PHE A 96 -20.02 -0.19 -12.14
N PHE A 97 -20.13 -0.88 -13.28
CA PHE A 97 -19.13 -1.85 -13.71
C PHE A 97 -17.75 -1.20 -13.92
N ARG A 98 -17.71 -0.03 -14.57
CA ARG A 98 -16.47 0.75 -14.73
C ARG A 98 -15.86 1.11 -13.38
N ALA A 99 -16.69 1.61 -12.45
CA ALA A 99 -16.28 1.97 -11.10
C ALA A 99 -15.70 0.77 -10.32
N VAL A 100 -16.38 -0.38 -10.36
CA VAL A 100 -15.90 -1.62 -9.74
C VAL A 100 -14.58 -2.05 -10.36
N PHE A 101 -14.46 -2.05 -11.69
CA PHE A 101 -13.24 -2.46 -12.37
C PHE A 101 -12.05 -1.57 -11.98
N SER A 102 -12.19 -0.24 -12.04
CA SER A 102 -11.13 0.68 -11.63
C SER A 102 -10.82 0.60 -10.13
N SER A 103 -11.83 0.36 -9.28
CA SER A 103 -11.63 0.11 -7.84
C SER A 103 -10.83 -1.17 -7.57
N MET A 104 -11.13 -2.25 -8.29
CA MET A 104 -10.36 -3.49 -8.17
C MET A 104 -8.90 -3.29 -8.58
N THR A 105 -8.65 -2.54 -9.66
CA THR A 105 -7.28 -2.20 -10.08
C THR A 105 -6.57 -1.37 -9.01
N LEU A 106 -7.21 -0.35 -8.46
CA LEU A 106 -6.61 0.49 -7.41
C LEU A 106 -6.31 -0.30 -6.13
N PHE A 107 -7.24 -1.12 -5.64
CA PHE A 107 -6.98 -1.97 -4.47
C PHE A 107 -5.86 -2.97 -4.72
N ALA A 108 -5.76 -3.54 -5.93
CA ALA A 108 -4.63 -4.41 -6.28
C ALA A 108 -3.29 -3.64 -6.27
N LEU A 109 -3.26 -2.41 -6.81
CA LEU A 109 -2.08 -1.55 -6.75
C LEU A 109 -1.70 -1.21 -5.31
N PHE A 110 -2.67 -0.91 -4.44
CA PHE A 110 -2.42 -0.67 -3.03
C PHE A 110 -1.90 -1.92 -2.32
N SER A 111 -2.49 -3.09 -2.53
CA SER A 111 -1.99 -4.33 -1.93
C SER A 111 -0.56 -4.68 -2.39
N ILE A 112 -0.23 -4.42 -3.66
CA ILE A 112 1.15 -4.57 -4.15
C ILE A 112 2.06 -3.57 -3.44
N GLY A 113 1.66 -2.29 -3.38
CA GLY A 113 2.41 -1.24 -2.67
C GLY A 113 2.65 -1.59 -1.20
N ASP A 114 1.61 -1.98 -0.48
CA ASP A 114 1.69 -2.36 0.93
C ASP A 114 2.64 -3.54 1.15
N GLN A 115 2.64 -4.52 0.24
CA GLN A 115 3.57 -5.65 0.29
C GLN A 115 5.01 -5.20 0.02
N VAL A 116 5.22 -4.33 -0.97
CA VAL A 116 6.55 -3.79 -1.32
C VAL A 116 7.12 -2.90 -0.22
N PHE A 117 6.29 -2.07 0.41
CA PHE A 117 6.70 -1.13 1.46
C PHE A 117 6.58 -1.71 2.88
N GLY A 118 5.96 -2.89 3.03
CA GLY A 118 5.82 -3.59 4.31
C GLY A 118 4.70 -3.09 5.22
N ASP A 119 3.69 -2.38 4.71
CA ASP A 119 2.53 -1.93 5.51
C ASP A 119 1.50 -3.05 5.69
N ARG A 120 1.75 -3.92 6.67
CA ARG A 120 0.93 -5.13 6.93
C ARG A 120 -0.52 -4.85 7.29
N PHE A 121 -0.79 -3.71 7.95
CA PHE A 121 -2.13 -3.37 8.38
C PHE A 121 -2.97 -2.93 7.17
N GLN A 122 -2.42 -2.06 6.35
CA GLN A 122 -3.08 -1.59 5.13
C GLN A 122 -3.28 -2.72 4.11
N LEU A 123 -2.33 -3.67 4.04
CA LEU A 123 -2.46 -4.85 3.17
C LEU A 123 -3.75 -5.65 3.44
N LEU A 124 -4.04 -5.89 4.73
CA LEU A 124 -5.25 -6.62 5.13
C LEU A 124 -6.52 -5.82 4.83
N GLU A 125 -6.50 -4.51 5.07
CA GLU A 125 -7.63 -3.62 4.78
C GLU A 125 -7.93 -3.57 3.28
N HIS A 126 -6.93 -3.32 2.44
CA HIS A 126 -7.12 -3.27 0.99
C HIS A 126 -7.52 -4.63 0.40
N GLY A 127 -6.98 -5.74 0.92
CA GLY A 127 -7.41 -7.09 0.56
C GLY A 127 -8.87 -7.37 0.92
N LEU A 128 -9.31 -6.92 2.10
CA LEU A 128 -10.71 -7.02 2.51
C LEU A 128 -11.63 -6.17 1.62
N PHE A 129 -11.25 -4.93 1.31
CA PHE A 129 -12.03 -4.07 0.41
C PHE A 129 -12.17 -4.67 -0.97
N TRP A 130 -11.13 -5.34 -1.48
CA TRP A 130 -11.18 -6.06 -2.75
C TRP A 130 -12.27 -7.14 -2.74
N LEU A 131 -12.37 -7.95 -1.67
CA LEU A 131 -13.39 -8.98 -1.53
C LEU A 131 -14.81 -8.39 -1.36
N VAL A 132 -14.95 -7.37 -0.51
CA VAL A 132 -16.24 -6.69 -0.26
C VAL A 132 -16.75 -6.02 -1.55
N LEU A 133 -15.85 -5.50 -2.38
CA LEU A 133 -16.19 -4.90 -3.68
C LEU A 133 -16.74 -5.92 -4.67
N ILE A 134 -16.13 -7.10 -4.76
CA ILE A 134 -16.65 -8.20 -5.60
C ILE A 134 -18.02 -8.65 -5.08
N ALA A 135 -18.16 -8.85 -3.77
CA ALA A 135 -19.43 -9.20 -3.16
C ALA A 135 -20.49 -8.13 -3.46
N SER A 136 -20.14 -6.86 -3.34
CA SER A 136 -21.01 -5.72 -3.68
C SER A 136 -21.45 -5.76 -5.14
N TRP A 137 -20.54 -6.06 -6.06
CA TRP A 137 -20.86 -6.19 -7.48
C TRP A 137 -21.81 -7.36 -7.76
N VAL A 138 -21.56 -8.52 -7.14
CA VAL A 138 -22.42 -9.71 -7.25
C VAL A 138 -23.82 -9.40 -6.71
N VAL A 139 -23.93 -8.82 -5.52
CA VAL A 139 -25.20 -8.42 -4.91
C VAL A 139 -25.94 -7.41 -5.79
N PHE A 140 -25.23 -6.40 -6.31
CA PHE A 140 -25.83 -5.39 -7.17
C PHE A 140 -26.38 -5.98 -8.48
N LYS A 141 -25.61 -6.88 -9.10
CA LYS A 141 -25.92 -7.48 -10.41
C LYS A 141 -26.96 -8.60 -10.31
N TYR A 142 -26.81 -9.50 -9.33
CA TYR A 142 -27.56 -10.76 -9.23
C TYR A 142 -28.46 -10.86 -8.01
N GLY A 143 -28.19 -10.12 -6.94
CA GLY A 143 -28.60 -10.47 -5.58
C GLY A 143 -30.09 -10.63 -5.30
N LEU A 144 -31.00 -10.31 -6.22
CA LEU A 144 -32.43 -10.36 -5.93
C LEU A 144 -33.23 -10.71 -7.20
N GLY A 145 -33.19 -11.96 -7.65
CA GLY A 145 -34.09 -12.53 -8.66
C GLY A 145 -33.98 -14.06 -8.69
N GLU A 146 -35.10 -14.77 -8.90
CA GLU A 146 -35.19 -16.24 -9.10
C GLU A 146 -34.58 -16.67 -10.45
N ARG A 147 -33.36 -16.21 -10.75
CA ARG A 147 -32.61 -16.76 -11.88
C ARG A 147 -31.50 -17.60 -11.30
N ASP A 148 -31.54 -18.88 -11.64
CA ASP A 148 -30.44 -19.79 -11.41
C ASP A 148 -29.13 -19.10 -11.76
N PHE A 149 -28.20 -19.12 -10.81
CA PHE A 149 -26.88 -18.55 -10.96
C PHE A 149 -26.12 -19.36 -12.01
N SER A 150 -26.35 -19.06 -13.29
CA SER A 150 -25.57 -19.62 -14.38
C SER A 150 -24.45 -18.65 -14.73
N ILE A 151 -23.24 -18.98 -14.28
CA ILE A 151 -22.02 -18.37 -14.83
C ILE A 151 -21.88 -18.91 -16.26
N GLY A 152 -22.44 -18.17 -17.21
CA GLY A 152 -22.18 -18.41 -18.63
C GLY A 152 -20.73 -18.04 -18.93
N TRP A 153 -19.98 -19.00 -19.48
CA TRP A 153 -18.61 -18.80 -19.96
C TRP A 153 -18.59 -17.91 -21.23
N SER A 154 -18.84 -16.62 -21.06
CA SER A 154 -18.74 -15.63 -22.13
C SER A 154 -17.29 -15.43 -22.58
N LYS A 155 -17.08 -14.95 -23.81
CA LYS A 155 -15.75 -14.60 -24.34
C LYS A 155 -15.07 -13.55 -23.46
N ASP A 156 -15.83 -12.57 -22.98
CA ASP A 156 -15.33 -11.50 -22.11
C ASP A 156 -14.90 -12.04 -20.73
N LEU A 157 -15.65 -13.00 -20.17
CA LEU A 157 -15.27 -13.66 -18.92
C LEU A 157 -13.99 -14.48 -19.08
N LYS A 158 -13.85 -15.22 -20.18
CA LYS A 158 -12.61 -15.97 -20.50
C LYS A 158 -11.42 -15.04 -20.64
N LEU A 159 -11.61 -13.91 -21.33
CA LEU A 159 -10.57 -12.90 -21.51
C LEU A 159 -10.18 -12.26 -20.16
N ALA A 160 -11.16 -11.91 -19.32
CA ALA A 160 -10.92 -11.36 -17.99
C ALA A 160 -10.17 -12.36 -17.08
N ILE A 161 -10.56 -13.63 -17.10
CA ILE A 161 -9.85 -14.70 -16.36
C ILE A 161 -8.42 -14.85 -16.87
N ALA A 162 -8.21 -14.88 -18.19
CA ALA A 162 -6.88 -15.01 -18.79
C ALA A 162 -5.96 -13.84 -18.41
N ILE A 163 -6.45 -12.60 -18.52
CA ILE A 163 -5.71 -11.40 -18.10
C ILE A 163 -5.42 -11.45 -16.59
N GLY A 164 -6.41 -11.81 -15.78
CA GLY A 164 -6.25 -11.96 -14.34
C GLY A 164 -5.18 -12.99 -13.96
N LEU A 165 -5.14 -14.12 -14.67
CA LEU A 165 -4.12 -15.16 -14.51
C LEU A 165 -2.73 -14.64 -14.87
N ILE A 166 -2.59 -13.95 -16.00
CA ILE A 166 -1.31 -13.37 -16.44
C ILE A 166 -0.79 -12.35 -15.40
N ILE A 167 -1.66 -11.44 -14.95
CA ILE A 167 -1.29 -10.45 -13.93
C ILE A 167 -0.90 -11.14 -12.62
N THR A 168 -1.66 -12.14 -12.19
CA THR A 168 -1.38 -12.88 -10.94
C THR A 168 -0.05 -13.61 -11.03
N LEU A 169 0.25 -14.27 -12.15
CA LEU A 169 1.53 -14.94 -12.38
C LEU A 169 2.68 -13.94 -12.42
N GLY A 170 2.51 -12.80 -13.09
CA GLY A 170 3.50 -11.73 -13.14
C GLY A 170 3.81 -11.15 -11.75
N ALA A 171 2.76 -10.82 -10.98
CA ALA A 171 2.89 -10.34 -9.61
C ALA A 171 3.55 -11.40 -8.71
N SER A 172 3.15 -12.67 -8.82
CA SER A 172 3.74 -13.77 -8.05
C SER A 172 5.23 -13.95 -8.37
N PHE A 173 5.61 -13.86 -9.64
CA PHE A 173 7.01 -13.92 -10.05
C PHE A 173 7.80 -12.74 -9.50
N SER A 174 7.28 -11.51 -9.64
CA SER A 174 7.92 -10.30 -9.12
C SER A 174 8.11 -10.34 -7.60
N ILE A 175 7.08 -10.75 -6.84
CA ILE A 175 7.17 -10.92 -5.38
C ILE A 175 8.21 -11.98 -5.01
N ARG A 176 8.25 -13.10 -5.74
CA ARG A 176 9.21 -14.18 -5.48
C ARG A 176 10.65 -13.76 -5.80
N ASP A 177 10.85 -13.00 -6.85
CA ASP A 177 12.16 -12.47 -7.25
C ASP A 177 12.67 -11.43 -6.23
N PHE A 178 11.81 -10.48 -5.84
CA PHE A 178 12.09 -9.53 -4.76
C PHE A 178 12.39 -10.25 -3.44
N SER A 179 11.62 -11.28 -3.09
CA SER A 179 11.87 -12.07 -1.87
C SER A 179 13.21 -12.80 -1.95
N LYS A 180 13.57 -13.43 -3.07
CA LYS A 180 14.87 -14.11 -3.23
C LYS A 180 16.05 -13.15 -3.05
N THR A 181 15.93 -11.92 -3.53
CA THR A 181 17.00 -10.91 -3.46
C THR A 181 17.10 -10.22 -2.10
N THR A 182 16.01 -10.16 -1.32
CA THR A 182 15.98 -9.44 -0.04
C THR A 182 15.93 -10.33 1.20
N PHE A 183 15.55 -11.61 1.09
CA PHE A 183 15.33 -12.47 2.26
C PHE A 183 16.61 -12.77 3.07
N SER A 184 17.80 -12.68 2.46
CA SER A 184 19.07 -12.80 3.18
C SER A 184 19.25 -11.74 4.28
N ASN A 185 18.56 -10.60 4.15
CA ASN A 185 18.60 -9.50 5.12
C ASN A 185 18.00 -9.87 6.48
N VAL A 186 17.24 -10.96 6.57
CA VAL A 186 16.68 -11.46 7.85
C VAL A 186 17.77 -12.03 8.76
N ASP A 187 18.95 -12.36 8.22
CA ASP A 187 19.96 -13.10 8.98
C ASP A 187 21.38 -12.53 8.89
N SER A 188 21.64 -11.67 7.90
CA SER A 188 22.99 -11.13 7.63
C SER A 188 23.30 -9.90 8.48
N PRO A 189 24.47 -9.82 9.14
CA PRO A 189 24.89 -8.62 9.85
C PRO A 189 25.10 -7.45 8.88
N VAL A 190 24.80 -6.24 9.35
CA VAL A 190 24.86 -5.01 8.55
C VAL A 190 26.25 -4.41 8.62
N SER A 191 26.84 -4.11 7.46
CA SER A 191 28.13 -3.44 7.36
C SER A 191 28.06 -2.00 7.89
N TRP A 192 29.16 -1.51 8.45
CA TRP A 192 29.26 -0.14 8.96
C TRP A 192 30.18 0.73 8.11
N ILE A 193 29.96 2.04 8.21
CA ILE A 193 30.83 3.07 7.63
C ILE A 193 31.23 4.02 8.76
N GLN A 194 32.51 4.34 8.87
CA GLN A 194 32.96 5.38 9.79
C GLN A 194 32.52 6.74 9.26
N VAL A 195 31.93 7.58 10.12
CA VAL A 195 31.46 8.91 9.74
C VAL A 195 32.66 9.81 9.49
N GLU A 196 32.70 10.40 8.29
CA GLU A 196 33.80 11.27 7.87
C GLU A 196 33.93 12.48 8.80
N GLY A 197 35.15 12.75 9.27
CA GLY A 197 35.45 13.87 10.16
C GLY A 197 35.15 13.65 11.65
N VAL A 198 34.71 12.46 12.08
CA VAL A 198 34.47 12.15 13.50
C VAL A 198 35.12 10.81 13.88
N GLU A 199 36.17 10.86 14.70
CA GLU A 199 36.79 9.65 15.25
C GLU A 199 35.84 8.92 16.22
N GLY A 200 35.80 7.60 16.11
CA GLY A 200 34.98 6.75 16.99
C GLY A 200 33.47 6.82 16.71
N LEU A 201 33.02 7.35 15.57
CA LEU A 201 31.61 7.35 15.18
C LEU A 201 31.37 6.45 13.96
N TYR A 202 30.54 5.43 14.15
CA TYR A 202 30.20 4.46 13.11
C TYR A 202 28.71 4.51 12.80
N LYS A 203 28.37 4.53 11.51
CA LYS A 203 27.00 4.51 11.01
C LYS A 203 26.68 3.14 10.42
N PHE A 204 25.50 2.62 10.74
CA PHE A 204 24.92 1.40 10.20
C PHE A 204 23.58 1.72 9.56
N ASP A 205 23.31 1.09 8.42
CA ASP A 205 22.09 1.29 7.66
C ASP A 205 21.33 -0.04 7.54
N PHE A 206 20.38 -0.25 8.46
CA PHE A 206 19.67 -1.52 8.58
C PHE A 206 18.62 -1.64 7.47
N PRO A 207 18.71 -2.68 6.63
CA PRO A 207 17.83 -2.83 5.47
C PRO A 207 16.43 -3.32 5.84
N PHE A 208 15.55 -3.31 4.83
CA PHE A 208 14.25 -3.99 4.86
C PHE A 208 14.40 -5.44 5.33
N LEU A 209 13.61 -5.83 6.34
CA LEU A 209 13.58 -7.12 7.06
C LEU A 209 14.57 -7.29 8.23
N ALA A 210 15.48 -6.35 8.45
CA ALA A 210 16.40 -6.45 9.58
C ALA A 210 15.66 -6.25 10.91
N ASP A 211 15.69 -7.28 11.75
CA ASP A 211 15.00 -7.30 13.03
C ASP A 211 15.99 -7.25 14.21
N LYS A 212 15.49 -7.59 15.41
CA LYS A 212 16.31 -7.66 16.62
C LYS A 212 17.50 -8.62 16.49
N LEU A 213 17.34 -9.77 15.83
CA LEU A 213 18.41 -10.77 15.69
C LEU A 213 19.52 -10.24 14.78
N VAL A 214 19.15 -9.57 13.69
CA VAL A 214 20.11 -8.91 12.79
C VAL A 214 20.86 -7.81 13.53
N TRP A 215 20.18 -7.04 14.38
CA TRP A 215 20.82 -6.05 15.24
C TRP A 215 21.83 -6.66 16.20
N GLU A 216 21.46 -7.74 16.91
CA GLU A 216 22.36 -8.44 17.83
C GLU A 216 23.59 -8.99 17.10
N LYS A 217 23.40 -9.65 15.96
CA LYS A 217 24.50 -10.13 15.11
C LYS A 217 25.42 -9.00 14.66
N THR A 218 24.85 -7.89 14.19
CA THR A 218 25.60 -6.72 13.73
C THR A 218 26.50 -6.16 14.83
N ILE A 219 25.97 -5.96 16.04
CA ILE A 219 26.75 -5.44 17.16
C ILE A 219 27.82 -6.43 17.64
N ASN A 220 27.52 -7.73 17.62
CA ASN A 220 28.49 -8.75 17.98
C ASN A 220 29.65 -8.81 16.97
N THR A 221 29.35 -8.86 15.68
CA THR A 221 30.36 -8.80 14.60
C THR A 221 31.19 -7.51 14.70
N PHE A 222 30.57 -6.37 14.96
CA PHE A 222 31.30 -5.11 15.16
C PHE A 222 32.30 -5.18 16.32
N LYS A 223 31.90 -5.77 17.47
CA LYS A 223 32.79 -5.94 18.63
C LYS A 223 33.92 -6.93 18.37
N GLU A 224 33.66 -7.98 17.60
CA GLU A 224 34.65 -9.00 17.23
C GLU A 224 35.72 -8.42 16.30
N GLU A 225 35.32 -7.59 15.33
CA GLU A 225 36.22 -6.96 14.36
C GLU A 225 36.95 -5.73 14.91
N ASN A 226 36.43 -5.07 15.96
CA ASN A 226 37.00 -3.86 16.56
C ASN A 226 37.34 -4.07 18.06
N GLN A 227 38.27 -4.98 18.34
CA GLN A 227 38.59 -5.39 19.72
C GLN A 227 39.28 -4.29 20.55
N ASP A 228 39.88 -3.30 19.91
CA ASP A 228 40.53 -2.14 20.51
C ASP A 228 39.55 -1.02 20.89
N LEU A 229 38.31 -1.10 20.40
CA LEU A 229 37.27 -0.11 20.66
C LEU A 229 36.30 -0.58 21.75
N LYS A 230 35.80 0.39 22.53
CA LYS A 230 34.74 0.21 23.51
C LYS A 230 33.54 1.03 23.09
N ILE A 231 32.37 0.38 23.01
CA ILE A 231 31.11 1.06 22.70
C ILE A 231 30.66 1.86 23.93
N ASN A 232 30.53 3.17 23.75
CA ASN A 232 30.08 4.10 24.78
C ASN A 232 28.58 4.37 24.70
N TYR A 233 28.10 4.62 23.49
CA TYR A 233 26.74 5.06 23.28
C TYR A 233 26.22 4.59 21.92
N ILE A 234 24.95 4.22 21.88
CA ILE A 234 24.26 3.84 20.65
C ILE A 234 23.08 4.80 20.49
N TYR A 235 23.06 5.49 19.36
CA TYR A 235 22.02 6.43 18.97
C TYR A 235 21.28 5.89 17.75
N THR A 236 19.97 5.80 17.83
CA THR A 236 19.12 5.62 16.65
C THR A 236 18.61 7.00 16.21
N GLY A 237 18.51 7.26 14.90
CA GLY A 237 18.09 8.58 14.39
C GLY A 237 16.78 9.13 15.02
N PRO A 238 16.46 10.43 14.87
CA PRO A 238 15.34 11.06 15.56
C PRO A 238 14.02 10.26 15.45
N GLY A 239 13.20 10.27 16.50
CA GLY A 239 11.99 9.44 16.64
C GLY A 239 10.98 9.53 15.49
N GLU A 240 10.97 10.64 14.73
CA GLU A 240 10.15 10.83 13.52
C GLU A 240 10.61 9.96 12.32
N LEU A 241 11.90 9.59 12.29
CA LEU A 241 12.46 8.58 11.41
C LEU A 241 12.27 7.15 11.96
N ASN A 242 12.07 7.00 13.26
CA ASN A 242 11.93 5.72 13.99
C ASN A 242 10.51 5.41 14.50
N SER A 243 9.49 6.03 13.91
CA SER A 243 8.09 5.67 14.21
C SER A 243 7.88 4.18 13.92
N LYS A 244 7.15 3.48 14.80
CA LYS A 244 6.91 2.02 14.92
C LYS A 244 6.47 1.25 13.65
N LYS A 245 6.52 1.87 12.47
CA LYS A 245 6.19 1.31 11.15
C LYS A 245 7.36 1.26 10.17
N LYS A 246 8.57 1.75 10.52
CA LYS A 246 9.68 1.73 9.57
C LYS A 246 10.42 0.39 9.57
N THR A 247 10.52 -0.18 8.38
CA THR A 247 11.27 -1.38 8.03
C THR A 247 12.76 -1.07 7.74
N HIS A 248 13.26 0.12 8.08
CA HIS A 248 14.63 0.58 7.84
C HIS A 248 15.08 1.46 9.02
N MET A 249 16.29 1.22 9.55
CA MET A 249 16.80 1.91 10.75
C MET A 249 18.22 2.43 10.52
N LEU A 250 18.45 3.70 10.86
CA LEU A 250 19.79 4.27 10.96
C LEU A 250 20.28 4.19 12.41
N LEU A 251 21.41 3.51 12.60
CA LEU A 251 22.07 3.35 13.89
C LEU A 251 23.44 4.04 13.84
N TYR A 252 23.76 4.78 14.89
CA TYR A 252 25.05 5.40 15.11
C TYR A 252 25.66 4.83 16.40
N VAL A 253 26.87 4.30 16.31
CA VAL A 253 27.61 3.73 17.44
C VAL A 253 28.80 4.62 17.71
N PHE A 254 28.87 5.14 18.94
CA PHE A 254 29.96 5.94 19.44
C PHE A 254 30.91 5.04 20.25
N THR A 255 32.19 5.13 19.95
CA THR A 255 33.24 4.30 20.53
C THR A 255 34.42 5.13 21.02
N GLU A 256 35.11 4.64 22.03
CA GLU A 256 36.42 5.12 22.48
C GLU A 256 37.47 4.01 22.37
N LYS A 257 38.75 4.38 22.31
CA LYS A 257 39.83 3.40 22.47
C LYS A 257 39.84 2.88 23.90
N LYS A 258 40.07 1.58 24.06
CA LYS A 258 40.26 0.94 25.36
C LYS A 258 41.53 1.41 26.06
#